data_AF-A0A7S0QFL8-F1
#
_entry.id   AF-A0A7S0QFL8-F1
#
_cell.length_a   1.000
_cell.length_b   1.000
_cell.length_c   1.000
_cell.angle_alpha   90.00
_cell.angle_beta   90.00
_cell.angle_gamma   90.00
#
_symmetry.space_group_name_H-M   'P 1'
#
loop_
_entity.id
_entity.type
_entity.pdbx_description
1 polymer ?
#
loop_
_entity_poly.entity_id
_entity_poly.type
_entity_poly.pdbx_seq_one_letter_code
_entity_poly.pdbx_strand_id
1 'polypeptide(L)'
;KSMVVKSITSAAIVGGGDVACQVLVEKRSFTNSKEQAQIDFPRAGRFLFLGGTLIAPSLHVWYGFLGRSIQGAGLQPAMKRMLLDQLIFAPSFIGCFFCALAGLEGKTRAEL
;
A
#
# COMPACT_ATOMS: atom_id res chain seq x y z
N LYS A 1 4.56 9.52 18.02
CA LYS A 1 3.26 8.86 17.78
C LYS A 1 3.49 7.35 17.69
N SER A 2 2.64 6.52 18.31
CA SER A 2 2.81 5.06 18.36
C SER A 2 2.76 4.44 16.97
N MET A 3 3.66 3.48 16.70
CA MET A 3 3.67 2.69 15.46
C MET A 3 2.41 1.84 15.30
N VAL A 4 1.80 1.42 16.40
CA VAL A 4 0.57 0.61 16.39
C VAL A 4 -0.56 1.36 15.72
N VAL A 5 -0.78 2.63 16.09
CA VAL A 5 -1.83 3.46 15.51
C VAL A 5 -1.60 3.65 14.01
N LYS A 6 -0.37 3.92 13.59
CA LYS A 6 -0.03 4.05 12.15
C LYS A 6 -0.32 2.77 11.38
N SER A 7 -0.03 1.61 11.98
CA SER A 7 -0.25 0.31 11.35
C SER A 7 -1.74 0.01 11.19
N ILE A 8 -2.55 0.25 12.23
CA ILE A 8 -4.00 0.06 12.18
C ILE A 8 -4.63 1.03 11.16
N THR A 9 -4.26 2.31 11.20
CA THR A 9 -4.79 3.31 10.25
C THR A 9 -4.41 2.97 8.81
N SER A 10 -3.15 2.57 8.57
CA SER A 10 -2.67 2.21 7.23
C SER A 10 -3.36 0.94 6.72
N ALA A 11 -3.51 -0.09 7.55
CA ALA A 11 -4.22 -1.32 7.20
C ALA A 11 -5.67 -1.02 6.76
N ALA A 12 -6.37 -0.15 7.51
CA ALA A 12 -7.73 0.25 7.17
C ALA A 12 -7.81 1.04 5.86
N ILE A 13 -6.89 1.98 5.63
CA ILE A 13 -6.85 2.77 4.38
C ILE A 13 -6.59 1.88 3.17
N VAL A 14 -5.60 1.00 3.27
CA VAL A 14 -5.19 0.16 2.13
C VAL A 14 -6.24 -0.90 1.81
N GLY A 15 -6.76 -1.58 2.84
CA GLY A 15 -7.85 -2.55 2.65
C GLY A 15 -9.15 -1.90 2.16
N GLY A 16 -9.53 -0.76 2.76
CA GLY A 16 -10.71 0.00 2.34
C GLY A 16 -10.57 0.56 0.92
N GLY A 17 -9.37 1.01 0.55
CA GLY A 17 -9.05 1.46 -0.81
C GLY A 17 -9.20 0.35 -1.85
N ASP A 18 -8.77 -0.88 -1.53
CA ASP A 18 -8.98 -2.02 -2.43
C ASP A 18 -10.47 -2.34 -2.59
N VAL A 19 -11.26 -2.36 -1.51
CA VAL A 19 -12.72 -2.54 -1.59
C VAL A 19 -13.36 -1.44 -2.44
N ALA A 20 -12.94 -0.18 -2.27
CA ALA A 20 -13.42 0.93 -3.07
C ALA A 20 -13.05 0.74 -4.55
N CYS A 21 -11.84 0.31 -4.88
CA CYS A 21 -11.44 -0.01 -6.25
C CYS A 21 -12.30 -1.14 -6.84
N GLN A 22 -12.55 -2.21 -6.07
CA GLN A 22 -13.37 -3.33 -6.52
C GLN A 22 -14.83 -2.89 -6.82
N VAL A 23 -15.39 -1.99 -6.02
CA VAL A 23 -16.78 -1.52 -6.20
C VAL A 23 -16.88 -0.43 -7.27
N LEU A 24 -16.00 0.57 -7.24
CA LEU A 24 -16.10 1.78 -8.08
C LEU A 24 -15.49 1.58 -9.47
N VAL A 25 -14.39 0.82 -9.58
CA VAL A 25 -13.66 0.61 -10.83
C VAL A 25 -14.05 -0.71 -11.46
N GLU A 26 -13.99 -1.80 -10.69
CA GLU A 26 -14.29 -3.15 -11.20
C GLU A 26 -15.80 -3.47 -11.18
N LYS A 27 -16.64 -2.58 -10.65
CA LYS A 27 -18.11 -2.72 -10.57
C LYS A 27 -18.57 -4.04 -9.95
N ARG A 28 -17.79 -4.56 -9.00
CA ARG A 28 -18.14 -5.78 -8.25
C ARG A 28 -19.27 -5.51 -7.27
N SER A 29 -20.11 -6.51 -7.06
CA SER A 29 -21.28 -6.41 -6.17
C SER A 29 -21.12 -7.27 -4.93
N PHE A 30 -21.75 -6.83 -3.84
CA PHE A 30 -21.89 -7.62 -2.61
C PHE A 30 -22.90 -8.78 -2.77
N THR A 31 -23.76 -8.72 -3.79
CA THR A 31 -24.79 -9.72 -4.08
C THR A 31 -24.46 -10.48 -5.36
N ASN A 32 -24.86 -11.76 -5.43
CA ASN A 32 -24.83 -12.55 -6.67
C ASN A 32 -25.83 -11.99 -7.69
N SER A 33 -25.38 -11.01 -8.48
CA SER A 33 -26.07 -10.56 -9.69
C SER A 33 -25.46 -11.29 -10.89
N LYS A 34 -26.29 -11.83 -11.79
CA LYS A 34 -25.86 -12.55 -13.01
C LYS A 34 -24.89 -11.76 -13.92
N GLU A 35 -24.82 -10.44 -13.74
CA GLU A 35 -24.05 -9.51 -14.55
C GLU A 35 -22.74 -9.02 -13.90
N GLN A 36 -22.55 -9.23 -12.59
CA GLN A 36 -21.45 -8.61 -11.82
C GLN A 36 -20.69 -9.64 -10.97
N ALA A 37 -19.35 -9.56 -11.03
CA ALA A 37 -18.48 -10.39 -10.19
C ALA A 37 -18.60 -10.01 -8.70
N GLN A 38 -18.40 -10.99 -7.82
CA GLN A 38 -18.39 -10.77 -6.38
C GLN A 38 -17.09 -10.12 -5.90
N ILE A 39 -17.18 -9.36 -4.80
CA ILE A 39 -16.03 -8.79 -4.10
C ILE A 39 -15.05 -9.89 -3.68
N ASP A 40 -13.78 -9.69 -4.01
CA ASP A 40 -12.65 -10.52 -3.62
C ASP A 40 -12.16 -10.10 -2.22
N PHE A 41 -12.79 -10.70 -1.20
CA PHE A 41 -12.39 -10.52 0.20
C PHE A 41 -10.97 -11.03 0.50
N PRO A 42 -10.50 -12.17 -0.05
CA PRO A 42 -9.10 -12.58 0.08
C PRO A 42 -8.12 -11.51 -0.38
N ARG A 43 -8.36 -10.87 -1.53
CA ARG A 43 -7.55 -9.75 -2.03
C ARG A 43 -7.58 -8.58 -1.05
N ALA A 44 -8.76 -8.12 -0.63
CA ALA A 44 -8.88 -7.03 0.33
C ALA A 44 -8.15 -7.34 1.65
N GLY A 45 -8.19 -8.60 2.11
CA GLY A 45 -7.45 -9.09 3.28
C GLY A 45 -5.93 -9.02 3.11
N ARG A 46 -5.39 -9.37 1.93
CA ARG A 46 -3.96 -9.22 1.62
C ARG A 46 -3.53 -7.76 1.65
N PHE A 47 -4.32 -6.88 1.04
CA PHE A 47 -4.07 -5.43 1.04
C PHE A 47 -4.12 -4.84 2.45
N LEU A 48 -5.09 -5.26 3.27
CA LEU A 48 -5.19 -4.88 4.68
C LEU A 48 -3.97 -5.35 5.49
N PHE A 49 -3.57 -6.61 5.32
CA PHE A 49 -2.39 -7.18 5.97
C PHE A 49 -1.11 -6.41 5.59
N LEU A 50 -0.83 -6.26 4.30
CA LEU A 50 0.34 -5.53 3.80
C LEU A 50 0.31 -4.05 4.22
N GLY A 51 -0.87 -3.44 4.30
CA GLY A 51 -1.07 -2.08 4.81
C GLY A 51 -0.53 -1.89 6.22
N GLY A 52 -0.76 -2.87 7.09
CA GLY A 52 -0.31 -2.83 8.49
C GLY A 52 1.13 -3.30 8.69
N THR A 53 1.55 -4.38 8.04
CA THR A 53 2.83 -5.06 8.34
C THR A 53 3.98 -4.61 7.46
N LEU A 54 3.70 -4.16 6.23
CA LEU A 54 4.74 -3.75 5.27
C LEU A 54 4.73 -2.23 5.06
N ILE A 55 3.58 -1.66 4.70
CA ILE A 55 3.47 -0.24 4.32
C ILE A 55 3.75 0.67 5.53
N ALA A 56 3.04 0.49 6.64
CA ALA A 56 3.19 1.40 7.79
C ALA A 56 4.61 1.41 8.41
N PRO A 57 5.28 0.26 8.65
CA PRO A 57 6.65 0.26 9.17
C PRO A 57 7.64 0.86 8.18
N SER A 58 7.53 0.53 6.89
CA SER A 58 8.43 1.06 5.86
C SER A 58 8.35 2.58 5.77
N LEU A 59 7.14 3.13 5.69
CA LEU A 59 6.94 4.59 5.70
C LEU A 59 7.40 5.23 7.00
N HIS A 60 7.21 4.56 8.14
CA HIS A 60 7.66 5.11 9.42
C HIS A 60 9.18 5.27 9.48
N VAL A 61 9.91 4.25 9.04
CA VAL A 61 11.38 4.25 9.00
C VAL A 61 11.87 5.25 7.96
N TRP A 62 11.30 5.23 6.74
CA TRP A 62 11.74 6.09 5.65
C TRP A 62 11.53 7.59 5.94
N TYR A 63 10.35 7.99 6.41
CA TYR A 63 10.12 9.39 6.77
C TYR A 63 10.89 9.79 8.03
N GLY A 64 11.19 8.85 8.92
CA GLY A 64 12.12 9.08 10.04
C GLY A 64 13.54 9.38 9.54
N PHE A 65 14.01 8.64 8.54
CA PHE A 65 15.30 8.87 7.89
C PHE A 65 15.32 10.22 7.15
N LEU A 66 14.34 10.50 6.29
CA LEU A 66 14.25 11.78 5.56
C LEU A 66 14.22 12.99 6.49
N GLY A 67 13.51 12.88 7.62
CA GLY A 67 13.44 13.94 8.63
C GLY A 67 14.78 14.23 9.32
N ARG A 68 15.65 13.22 9.45
CA ARG A 68 16.99 13.38 10.04
C ARG A 68 18.02 13.84 9.02
N SER A 69 17.96 13.30 7.80
CA SER A 69 18.95 13.51 6.74
C SER A 69 18.79 14.86 6.02
N ILE A 70 17.56 15.32 5.81
CA ILE A 70 17.29 16.63 5.20
C ILE A 70 16.61 17.49 6.26
N GLN A 71 17.38 18.39 6.86
CA GLN A 71 16.89 19.32 7.88
C GLN A 71 16.56 20.69 7.26
N GLY A 72 15.75 21.49 7.95
CA GLY A 72 15.30 22.80 7.49
C GLY A 72 13.87 22.83 6.95
N ALA A 73 13.37 24.05 6.78
CA ALA A 73 12.04 24.36 6.28
C ALA A 73 12.15 25.24 5.01
N GLY A 74 11.13 25.17 4.15
CA GLY A 74 11.10 25.89 2.87
C GLY A 74 11.12 24.97 1.65
N LEU A 75 11.10 25.58 0.46
CA LEU A 75 10.91 24.86 -0.80
C LEU A 75 12.08 23.92 -1.14
N GLN A 76 13.33 24.34 -0.94
CA GLN A 76 14.49 23.54 -1.32
C GLN A 76 14.58 22.21 -0.53
N PRO A 77 14.49 22.18 0.82
CA PRO A 77 14.43 20.91 1.57
C PRO A 77 13.23 20.04 1.16
N ALA A 78 12.07 20.64 0.90
CA ALA A 78 10.88 19.91 0.48
C ALA A 78 11.08 19.23 -0.88
N MET A 79 11.63 19.94 -1.87
CA MET A 79 11.95 19.38 -3.18
C MET A 79 12.98 18.25 -3.08
N LYS A 80 14.02 18.39 -2.26
CA LYS A 80 15.00 17.32 -2.05
C LYS A 80 14.36 16.07 -1.45
N ARG A 81 13.50 16.22 -0.44
CA ARG A 81 12.76 15.09 0.16
C ARG A 81 11.85 14.42 -0.87
N MET A 82 11.11 15.20 -1.66
CA MET A 82 10.24 14.69 -2.72
C MET A 82 11.03 13.91 -3.78
N LEU A 83 12.16 14.46 -4.25
CA LEU A 83 12.98 13.79 -5.27
C LEU A 83 13.54 12.46 -4.75
N LEU A 84 14.04 12.41 -3.51
CA LEU A 84 14.50 11.14 -2.91
C LEU A 84 13.36 10.14 -2.73
N ASP A 85 12.18 10.61 -2.30
CA ASP A 85 11.01 9.77 -2.11
C ASP A 85 10.57 9.13 -3.43
N GLN A 86 10.44 9.93 -4.49
CA GLN A 86 9.95 9.47 -5.80
C GLN A 86 10.99 8.67 -6.60
N LEU A 87 12.28 9.01 -6.52
CA LEU A 87 13.31 8.36 -7.35
C LEU A 87 13.98 7.15 -6.69
N ILE A 88 13.98 7.07 -5.36
CA ILE A 88 14.69 6.01 -4.64
C ILE A 88 13.69 5.11 -3.93
N PHE A 89 12.87 5.69 -3.06
CA PHE A 89 12.00 4.91 -2.20
C PHE A 89 10.82 4.33 -2.97
N ALA A 90 10.08 5.14 -3.72
CA ALA A 90 8.91 4.70 -4.46
C ALA A 90 9.20 3.49 -5.40
N PRO A 91 10.18 3.52 -6.32
CA PRO A 91 10.41 2.37 -7.21
C PRO A 91 10.81 1.11 -6.46
N SER A 92 11.68 1.23 -5.45
CA SER A 92 12.12 0.10 -4.62
C SER A 92 10.97 -0.49 -3.80
N PHE A 93 10.16 0.40 -3.21
CA PHE A 93 9.04 0.04 -2.36
C PHE A 93 7.91 -0.60 -3.15
N ILE A 94 7.59 -0.05 -4.33
CA ILE A 94 6.60 -0.62 -5.25
C ILE A 94 7.02 -2.04 -5.67
N GLY A 95 8.29 -2.24 -6.05
CA GLY A 95 8.80 -3.57 -6.38
C GLY A 95 8.65 -4.55 -5.21
N CYS A 96 9.08 -4.15 -4.01
CA CYS A 96 8.93 -4.96 -2.80
C CYS A 96 7.46 -5.29 -2.49
N PHE A 97 6.57 -4.30 -2.60
CA PHE A 97 5.14 -4.47 -2.37
C PHE A 97 4.52 -5.49 -3.33
N PHE A 98 4.80 -5.37 -4.64
CA PHE A 98 4.29 -6.31 -5.62
C PHE A 98 4.88 -7.72 -5.47
N CYS A 99 6.16 -7.84 -5.12
CA CYS A 99 6.75 -9.14 -4.79
C CYS A 99 6.08 -9.79 -3.57
N ALA A 100 5.83 -9.02 -2.51
CA ALA A 100 5.14 -9.51 -1.31
C ALA A 100 3.69 -9.89 -1.63
N LEU A 101 2.99 -9.06 -2.40
CA LEU A 101 1.63 -9.34 -2.84
C LEU A 101 1.57 -10.62 -3.69
N ALA A 102 2.47 -10.78 -4.66
CA ALA A 102 2.55 -12.00 -5.49
C ALA A 102 2.82 -13.25 -4.63
N GLY A 103 3.70 -13.15 -3.63
CA GLY A 103 3.94 -14.22 -2.67
C GLY A 103 2.69 -14.60 -1.87
N LEU A 104 1.86 -13.62 -1.48
CA LEU A 104 0.60 -13.83 -0.77
C LEU A 104 -0.56 -14.28 -1.68
N GLU A 105 -0.50 -13.97 -2.97
CA GLU A 105 -1.46 -14.47 -3.96
C GLU A 105 -1.28 -15.96 -4.22
N GLY A 106 -0.07 -16.50 -4.05
CA GLY A 106 0.19 -17.93 -4.20
C GLY A 106 -0.09 -18.47 -5.61
N LYS A 107 -0.15 -17.58 -6.62
CA LYS A 107 -0.29 -17.98 -8.02
C LYS A 107 1.02 -18.63 -8.47
N THR A 108 1.08 -19.95 -8.30
CA THR A 108 2.07 -20.82 -8.92
C THR A 108 2.08 -20.55 -10.42
N ARG A 109 3.26 -20.57 -11.04
CA ARG A 109 3.59 -20.17 -12.42
C ARG A 109 2.83 -20.90 -13.57
N ALA A 110 1.71 -21.55 -13.29
CA ALA A 110 0.96 -22.38 -14.24
C ALA A 110 -0.09 -21.61 -15.08
N GLU A 111 -0.28 -20.31 -14.85
CA GLU A 111 -1.29 -19.47 -15.54
C GLU A 111 -0.67 -18.20 -16.16
N LEU A 112 0.53 -18.33 -16.73
CA LEU A 112 1.15 -17.35 -17.64
C LEU A 112 1.39 -18.03 -18.99
#